data_AF-A0A4Q3L3J1-F1
#
_entry.id   AF-A0A4Q3L3J1-F1
#
_cell.length_a   1.000
_cell.length_b   1.000
_cell.length_c   1.000
_cell.angle_alpha   90.00
_cell.angle_beta   90.00
_cell.angle_gamma   90.00
#
_symmetry.space_group_name_H-M   'P 1'
#
loop_
_entity.id
_entity.type
_entity.pdbx_description
1 polymer ?
#
loop_
_entity_poly.entity_id
_entity_poly.type
_entity_poly.pdbx_seq_one_letter_code
_entity_poly.pdbx_strand_id
1 'polypeptide(L)'
;MQILRALRRQIDRLGGRPQATAGRRKAATAEPGAAASLQNATADTYVVKGRAKAALEVPRSAAPVSAMREPSINWHGDVEVKRSRFGVHGGARFLTDGSTMMVAKWAPTLEHEILAYHLAAHLGLPTPFLRVESRPAKQLRALLGSGDAPVMLMRHLPGHSFAELVAQDEKHIKGSQGPQGPLHDLGRLAAFDYLLQNQDRFPLEGLEGNNPGNLMLSAGKVHGIDHTLPRLVADVETQRYRKTLATALKLLRDPAHAEAEACLRGLVDFFPKHWGLSWEAIRGDVVAGFVQQAHRIGRMSDAELRRLFQVTKKHKPLKRDLEDLLIGHLGIFRDASVAGGAL
;
A
#
# COMPACT_ATOMS: atom_id res chain seq x y z
N MET A 1 10.47 14.30 -23.90
CA MET A 1 11.86 14.59 -23.45
C MET A 1 12.09 16.03 -22.97
N GLN A 2 11.49 17.06 -23.58
CA GLN A 2 11.67 18.46 -23.13
C GLN A 2 10.90 18.82 -21.84
N ILE A 3 9.73 18.19 -21.60
CA ILE A 3 8.86 18.45 -20.43
C ILE A 3 9.48 17.95 -19.11
N LEU A 4 10.12 16.77 -19.11
CA LEU A 4 10.82 16.25 -17.92
C LEU A 4 12.04 17.10 -17.52
N ARG A 5 12.69 17.76 -18.50
CA ARG A 5 13.77 18.73 -18.23
C ARG A 5 13.24 20.04 -17.65
N ALA A 6 12.00 20.43 -17.97
CA ALA A 6 11.34 21.60 -17.38
C ALA A 6 10.97 21.34 -15.91
N LEU A 7 10.44 20.16 -15.60
CA LEU A 7 10.12 19.71 -14.24
C LEU A 7 11.36 19.69 -13.33
N ARG A 8 12.50 19.19 -13.81
CA ARG A 8 13.75 19.17 -13.03
C ARG A 8 14.29 20.57 -12.71
N ARG A 9 14.24 21.50 -13.67
CA ARG A 9 14.66 22.91 -13.46
C ARG A 9 13.73 23.68 -12.51
N GLN A 10 12.48 23.26 -12.38
CA GLN A 10 11.52 23.90 -11.49
C GLN A 10 11.68 23.42 -10.04
N ILE A 11 12.07 22.16 -9.83
CA ILE A 11 12.46 21.61 -8.52
C ILE A 11 13.73 22.29 -8.01
N ASP A 12 14.75 22.47 -8.87
CA ASP A 12 15.99 23.16 -8.51
C ASP A 12 15.78 24.65 -8.15
N ARG A 13 14.71 25.28 -8.66
CA ARG A 13 14.33 26.67 -8.33
C ARG A 13 13.57 26.81 -7.01
N LEU A 14 12.88 25.75 -6.57
CA LEU A 14 12.14 25.73 -5.30
C LEU A 14 13.05 25.34 -4.12
N GLY A 15 14.18 24.67 -4.36
CA GLY A 15 15.21 24.36 -3.37
C GLY A 15 16.18 25.51 -3.09
N GLY A 16 15.68 26.75 -2.97
CA GLY A 16 16.48 27.94 -2.68
C GLY A 16 17.46 27.71 -1.54
N ARG A 17 18.76 27.62 -1.89
CA ARG A 17 19.86 27.48 -0.94
C ARG A 17 19.86 28.69 0.02
N PRO A 18 19.81 28.50 1.35
CA PRO A 18 20.26 29.53 2.26
C PRO A 18 21.78 29.68 2.10
N GLN A 19 22.25 30.92 1.95
CA GLN A 19 23.66 31.25 2.01
C GLN A 19 24.24 30.78 3.36
N ALA A 20 25.29 29.97 3.31
CA ALA A 20 26.05 29.55 4.47
C ALA A 20 26.83 30.75 5.02
N THR A 21 26.46 31.23 6.21
CA THR A 21 27.35 32.01 7.07
C THR A 21 28.17 31.05 7.92
N ALA A 22 29.49 31.15 7.78
CA ALA A 22 30.45 30.30 8.46
C ALA A 22 30.45 30.57 9.98
N GLY A 23 29.94 29.61 10.75
CA GLY A 23 29.99 29.59 12.21
C GLY A 23 30.60 28.28 12.70
N ARG A 24 31.91 28.29 12.95
CA ARG A 24 32.70 27.17 13.47
C ARG A 24 32.37 26.94 14.96
N ARG A 25 31.66 25.87 15.32
CA ARG A 25 31.58 25.38 16.72
C ARG A 25 31.75 23.87 16.82
N LYS A 26 32.41 23.50 17.91
CA LYS A 26 33.08 22.23 18.22
C LYS A 26 32.10 21.08 18.44
N ALA A 27 32.56 19.88 18.09
CA ALA A 27 31.95 18.61 18.42
C ALA A 27 31.88 18.38 19.94
N ALA A 28 30.75 17.86 20.40
CA ALA A 28 30.60 17.23 21.71
C ALA A 28 29.94 15.85 21.49
N THR A 29 30.60 14.84 22.03
CA THR A 29 30.26 13.41 22.10
C THR A 29 29.31 13.11 23.26
N ALA A 30 28.29 12.27 23.04
CA ALA A 30 27.62 11.35 23.99
C ALA A 30 26.55 10.54 23.21
N GLU A 31 26.79 9.26 22.89
CA GLU A 31 26.40 8.02 23.62
C GLU A 31 24.98 7.47 23.33
N PRO A 32 24.79 6.12 23.35
CA PRO A 32 23.77 5.42 22.56
C PRO A 32 22.51 5.08 23.36
N GLY A 33 21.34 5.51 22.87
CA GLY A 33 20.05 5.27 23.51
C GLY A 33 19.15 4.30 22.74
N ALA A 34 18.94 3.12 23.35
CA ALA A 34 17.77 2.24 23.26
C ALA A 34 17.30 1.75 21.87
N ALA A 35 17.72 0.53 21.53
CA ALA A 35 17.06 -0.33 20.55
C ALA A 35 15.62 -0.64 21.01
N ALA A 36 14.63 -0.10 20.31
CA ALA A 36 13.24 -0.51 20.46
C ALA A 36 13.05 -1.89 19.82
N SER A 37 12.75 -2.86 20.68
CA SER A 37 12.39 -4.25 20.35
C SER A 37 11.20 -4.31 19.38
N LEU A 38 11.46 -4.68 18.14
CA LEU A 38 10.45 -5.08 17.15
C LEU A 38 10.03 -6.53 17.44
N GLN A 39 9.02 -6.72 18.29
CA GLN A 39 8.37 -8.01 18.47
C GLN A 39 7.05 -8.09 17.67
N ASN A 40 6.98 -9.13 16.84
CA ASN A 40 5.79 -9.82 16.33
C ASN A 40 4.79 -9.02 15.49
N ALA A 41 5.15 -8.81 14.22
CA ALA A 41 4.17 -8.85 13.13
C ALA A 41 4.44 -10.12 12.31
N THR A 42 3.54 -11.10 12.38
CA THR A 42 3.57 -12.30 11.54
C THR A 42 3.32 -11.89 10.08
N ALA A 43 4.40 -11.55 9.38
CA ALA A 43 4.38 -11.34 7.94
C ALA A 43 4.45 -12.72 7.27
N ASP A 44 3.34 -13.15 6.66
CA ASP A 44 3.33 -14.32 5.78
C ASP A 44 4.33 -14.10 4.64
N THR A 45 5.34 -14.97 4.56
CA THR A 45 6.51 -14.88 3.67
C THR A 45 6.16 -15.16 2.20
N TYR A 46 6.79 -14.42 1.29
CA TYR A 46 6.61 -14.47 -0.17
C TYR A 46 7.67 -15.33 -0.88
N VAL A 47 7.29 -16.03 -1.97
CA VAL A 47 8.24 -16.72 -2.86
C VAL A 47 7.96 -16.45 -4.33
N VAL A 48 8.95 -15.85 -5.00
CA VAL A 48 9.04 -15.83 -6.46
C VAL A 48 9.73 -17.12 -6.88
N LYS A 49 9.00 -18.09 -7.43
CA LYS A 49 9.63 -19.30 -8.03
C LYS A 49 10.30 -18.94 -9.36
N GLY A 50 11.48 -18.34 -9.29
CA GLY A 50 12.45 -18.31 -10.37
C GLY A 50 13.50 -19.40 -10.15
N ARG A 51 13.68 -20.31 -11.11
CA ARG A 51 14.88 -21.16 -11.17
C ARG A 51 16.08 -20.24 -11.42
N ALA A 52 16.71 -19.76 -10.36
CA ALA A 52 18.02 -19.13 -10.43
C ALA A 52 18.95 -19.88 -9.46
N LYS A 53 19.76 -20.79 -10.02
CA LYS A 53 20.99 -21.24 -9.38
C LYS A 53 21.93 -20.03 -9.34
N ALA A 54 22.02 -19.37 -8.19
CA ALA A 54 23.17 -18.56 -7.83
C ALA A 54 23.23 -18.49 -6.31
N ALA A 55 24.33 -19.00 -5.76
CA ALA A 55 24.62 -19.01 -4.33
C ALA A 55 24.61 -17.58 -3.78
N LEU A 56 23.81 -17.34 -2.74
CA LEU A 56 23.98 -16.22 -1.83
C LEU A 56 24.03 -16.84 -0.43
N GLU A 57 25.23 -16.89 0.14
CA GLU A 57 25.44 -17.27 1.53
C GLU A 57 24.79 -16.21 2.43
N VAL A 58 23.76 -16.62 3.17
CA VAL A 58 23.15 -15.84 4.25
C VAL A 58 23.73 -16.36 5.57
N PRO A 59 24.15 -15.50 6.52
CA PRO A 59 24.67 -15.97 7.80
C PRO A 59 23.61 -16.79 8.56
N ARG A 60 23.99 -18.01 8.94
CA ARG A 60 23.18 -18.94 9.73
C ARG A 60 23.13 -18.47 11.19
N SER A 61 22.02 -17.85 11.59
CA SER A 61 21.66 -17.71 13.02
C SER A 61 20.20 -17.28 13.19
N ALA A 62 19.27 -18.23 12.99
CA ALA A 62 17.99 -18.32 13.70
C ALA A 62 17.36 -19.66 13.31
N ALA A 63 16.92 -20.44 14.31
CA ALA A 63 16.20 -21.69 14.08
C ALA A 63 14.97 -21.46 13.17
N PRO A 64 14.63 -22.39 12.27
CA PRO A 64 13.48 -22.21 11.40
C PRO A 64 12.21 -22.24 12.25
N VAL A 65 11.60 -21.07 12.40
CA VAL A 65 10.18 -20.95 12.76
C VAL A 65 9.43 -21.85 11.77
N SER A 66 8.67 -22.82 12.30
CA SER A 66 7.86 -23.79 11.54
C SER A 66 7.37 -23.18 10.22
N ALA A 67 7.90 -23.69 9.10
CA ALA A 67 7.60 -23.18 7.77
C ALA A 67 6.10 -23.34 7.51
N MET A 68 5.32 -22.29 7.72
CA MET A 68 3.95 -22.22 7.23
C MET A 68 3.99 -22.49 5.73
N ARG A 69 3.39 -23.61 5.32
CA ARG A 69 3.37 -24.05 3.93
C ARG A 69 2.64 -22.99 3.10
N GLU A 70 3.27 -22.50 2.03
CA GLU A 70 2.64 -21.57 1.11
C GLU A 70 1.28 -22.13 0.65
N PRO A 71 0.19 -21.36 0.74
CA PRO A 71 -1.10 -21.83 0.28
C PRO A 71 -1.04 -22.08 -1.23
N SER A 72 -1.52 -23.25 -1.65
CA SER A 72 -1.48 -23.68 -3.04
C SER A 72 -2.69 -24.55 -3.35
N ILE A 73 -3.26 -24.37 -4.54
CA ILE A 73 -4.34 -25.24 -5.05
C ILE A 73 -3.73 -26.53 -5.58
N ASN A 74 -4.26 -27.67 -5.14
CA ASN A 74 -3.99 -28.96 -5.75
C ASN A 74 -4.77 -29.11 -7.06
N TRP A 75 -4.12 -28.79 -8.17
CA TRP A 75 -4.69 -28.90 -9.52
C TRP A 75 -4.93 -30.35 -10.01
N HIS A 76 -4.45 -31.35 -9.27
CA HIS A 76 -4.66 -32.77 -9.60
C HIS A 76 -5.93 -33.35 -8.96
N GLY A 77 -6.55 -32.64 -8.02
CA GLY A 77 -7.83 -33.02 -7.42
C GLY A 77 -9.00 -32.25 -8.02
N ASP A 78 -10.18 -32.44 -7.43
CA ASP A 78 -11.37 -31.68 -7.77
C ASP A 78 -11.22 -30.24 -7.28
N VAL A 79 -11.09 -29.31 -8.23
CA VAL A 79 -11.03 -27.88 -7.95
C VAL A 79 -12.39 -27.27 -8.27
N GLU A 80 -13.09 -26.81 -7.23
CA GLU A 80 -14.28 -26.00 -7.43
C GLU A 80 -13.89 -24.58 -7.84
N VAL A 81 -14.61 -24.06 -8.84
CA VAL A 81 -14.42 -22.71 -9.36
C VAL A 81 -15.71 -21.93 -9.21
N LYS A 82 -15.66 -20.82 -8.45
CA LYS A 82 -16.78 -19.89 -8.31
C LYS A 82 -16.39 -18.53 -8.90
N ARG A 83 -17.27 -17.97 -9.73
CA ARG A 83 -17.08 -16.61 -10.24
C ARG A 83 -17.33 -15.62 -9.11
N SER A 84 -16.48 -14.60 -8.99
CA SER A 84 -16.83 -13.46 -8.14
C SER A 84 -18.11 -12.80 -8.65
N ARG A 85 -19.05 -12.54 -7.73
CA ARG A 85 -20.23 -11.73 -8.02
C ARG A 85 -19.89 -10.24 -8.15
N PHE A 86 -18.68 -9.86 -7.73
CA PHE A 86 -18.20 -8.48 -7.64
C PHE A 86 -17.02 -8.24 -8.60
N GLY A 87 -16.95 -7.02 -9.16
CA GLY A 87 -15.90 -6.56 -10.07
C GLY A 87 -16.33 -6.41 -11.53
N VAL A 88 -15.89 -5.34 -12.18
CA VAL A 88 -16.39 -4.83 -13.48
C VAL A 88 -16.11 -5.77 -14.67
N HIS A 89 -15.27 -6.80 -14.53
CA HIS A 89 -14.86 -7.64 -15.67
C HIS A 89 -14.88 -9.15 -15.43
N GLY A 90 -15.44 -9.65 -14.32
CA GLY A 90 -15.38 -11.08 -14.01
C GLY A 90 -13.95 -11.65 -13.92
N GLY A 91 -12.95 -10.78 -13.73
CA GLY A 91 -11.53 -11.09 -13.78
C GLY A 91 -11.00 -11.79 -12.54
N ALA A 92 -11.81 -11.96 -11.50
CA ALA A 92 -11.49 -12.72 -10.29
C ALA A 92 -12.33 -14.00 -10.19
N ARG A 93 -11.66 -15.12 -9.88
CA ARG A 93 -12.25 -16.44 -9.68
C ARG A 93 -11.83 -16.99 -8.33
N PHE A 94 -12.79 -17.47 -7.54
CA PHE A 94 -12.51 -18.21 -6.33
C PHE A 94 -12.24 -19.67 -6.70
N LEU A 95 -11.13 -20.20 -6.19
CA LEU A 95 -10.68 -21.57 -6.39
C LEU A 95 -10.64 -22.24 -5.02
N THR A 96 -11.21 -23.43 -4.89
CA THR A 96 -11.05 -24.25 -3.69
C THR A 96 -10.82 -25.71 -4.05
N ASP A 97 -9.89 -26.36 -3.35
CA ASP A 97 -9.64 -27.80 -3.41
C ASP A 97 -10.16 -28.54 -2.16
N GLY A 98 -11.05 -27.88 -1.41
CA GLY A 98 -11.58 -28.35 -0.12
C GLY A 98 -10.68 -28.03 1.08
N SER A 99 -9.38 -27.84 0.86
CA SER A 99 -8.41 -27.51 1.93
C SER A 99 -8.00 -26.04 1.94
N THR A 100 -7.91 -25.42 0.77
CA THR A 100 -7.41 -24.07 0.59
C THR A 100 -8.33 -23.30 -0.35
N MET A 101 -8.69 -22.07 0.02
CA MET A 101 -9.39 -21.14 -0.86
C MET A 101 -8.46 -20.03 -1.33
N MET A 102 -8.38 -19.86 -2.65
CA MET A 102 -7.56 -18.86 -3.32
C MET A 102 -8.44 -18.01 -4.24
N VAL A 103 -8.02 -16.77 -4.49
CA VAL A 103 -8.57 -15.89 -5.51
C VAL A 103 -7.57 -15.82 -6.66
N ALA A 104 -8.00 -16.19 -7.85
CA ALA A 104 -7.23 -16.07 -9.07
C ALA A 104 -7.70 -14.86 -9.86
N LYS A 105 -6.78 -13.96 -10.20
CA LYS A 105 -7.07 -12.71 -10.90
C LYS A 105 -6.17 -12.50 -12.11
N TRP A 106 -6.76 -12.01 -13.18
CA TRP A 106 -6.05 -11.46 -14.34
C TRP A 106 -6.64 -10.12 -14.76
N ALA A 107 -5.77 -9.18 -15.11
CA ALA A 107 -6.13 -7.88 -15.65
C ALA A 107 -5.00 -7.33 -16.55
N PRO A 108 -5.30 -6.45 -17.54
CA PRO A 108 -4.27 -5.81 -18.37
C PRO A 108 -3.25 -4.98 -17.56
N THR A 109 -3.66 -4.46 -16.40
CA THR A 109 -2.85 -3.65 -15.48
C THR A 109 -2.34 -4.42 -14.27
N LEU A 110 -2.41 -5.76 -14.29
CA LEU A 110 -2.10 -6.60 -13.13
C LEU A 110 -0.70 -6.37 -12.55
N GLU A 111 0.27 -5.96 -13.36
CA GLU A 111 1.62 -5.66 -12.89
C GLU A 111 1.68 -4.48 -11.92
N HIS A 112 0.83 -3.48 -12.13
CA HIS A 112 0.68 -2.34 -11.22
C HIS A 112 0.12 -2.80 -9.88
N GLU A 113 -0.94 -3.62 -9.93
CA GLU A 113 -1.57 -4.15 -8.74
C GLU A 113 -0.62 -5.06 -7.95
N ILE A 114 0.14 -5.93 -8.62
CA ILE A 114 1.19 -6.77 -8.02
C ILE A 114 2.24 -5.90 -7.31
N LEU A 115 2.75 -4.86 -7.98
CA LEU A 115 3.73 -3.95 -7.37
C LEU A 115 3.15 -3.25 -6.14
N ALA A 116 1.91 -2.78 -6.23
CA ALA A 116 1.23 -2.13 -5.12
C ALA A 116 1.09 -3.06 -3.91
N TYR A 117 0.69 -4.32 -4.11
CA TYR A 117 0.66 -5.30 -3.00
C TYR A 117 2.05 -5.56 -2.40
N HIS A 118 3.09 -5.70 -3.24
CA HIS A 118 4.46 -5.86 -2.75
C HIS A 118 4.93 -4.66 -1.93
N LEU A 119 4.60 -3.44 -2.38
CA LEU A 119 4.93 -2.22 -1.67
C LEU A 119 4.16 -2.12 -0.34
N ALA A 120 2.86 -2.44 -0.35
CA ALA A 120 2.01 -2.47 0.84
C ALA A 120 2.56 -3.44 1.90
N ALA A 121 2.94 -4.65 1.49
CA ALA A 121 3.53 -5.65 2.37
C ALA A 121 4.88 -5.20 2.95
N HIS A 122 5.75 -4.62 2.13
CA HIS A 122 7.02 -4.07 2.59
C HIS A 122 6.83 -2.93 3.62
N LEU A 123 5.80 -2.12 3.38
CA LEU A 123 5.33 -1.07 4.27
C LEU A 123 4.50 -1.58 5.46
N GLY A 124 4.37 -2.90 5.61
CA GLY A 124 3.73 -3.59 6.72
C GLY A 124 2.23 -3.38 6.82
N LEU A 125 1.57 -3.03 5.72
CA LEU A 125 0.11 -3.03 5.66
C LEU A 125 -0.40 -4.47 5.60
N PRO A 126 -1.58 -4.74 6.19
CA PRO A 126 -2.25 -6.02 6.02
C PRO A 126 -2.49 -6.32 4.54
N THR A 127 -1.91 -7.41 4.04
CA THR A 127 -2.04 -7.86 2.65
C THR A 127 -2.35 -9.36 2.64
N PRO A 128 -3.20 -9.85 1.73
CA PRO A 128 -3.32 -11.28 1.54
C PRO A 128 -1.99 -11.85 1.06
N PHE A 129 -1.72 -13.12 1.38
CA PHE A 129 -0.65 -13.85 0.69
C PHE A 129 -0.89 -13.76 -0.81
N LEU A 130 0.16 -13.39 -1.56
CA LEU A 130 0.10 -13.19 -2.99
C LEU A 130 1.21 -13.98 -3.68
N ARG A 131 0.83 -14.70 -4.74
CA ARG A 131 1.71 -15.44 -5.62
C ARG A 131 1.46 -15.04 -7.07
N VAL A 132 2.52 -14.72 -7.79
CA VAL A 132 2.45 -14.41 -9.22
C VAL A 132 2.88 -15.62 -10.03
N GLU A 133 1.98 -16.12 -10.87
CA GLU A 133 2.29 -17.15 -11.84
C GLU A 133 2.73 -16.48 -13.15
N SER A 134 4.05 -16.38 -13.35
CA SER A 134 4.64 -15.80 -14.57
C SER A 134 4.47 -16.67 -15.82
N ARG A 135 4.11 -17.94 -15.63
CA ARG A 135 3.83 -18.94 -16.68
C ARG A 135 2.69 -19.83 -16.18
N PRO A 136 1.45 -19.33 -16.16
CA PRO A 136 0.32 -20.07 -15.61
C PRO A 136 0.09 -21.38 -16.35
N ALA A 137 -0.34 -22.41 -15.60
CA ALA A 137 -0.75 -23.68 -16.17
C ALA A 137 -1.91 -23.50 -17.15
N LYS A 138 -2.07 -24.43 -18.10
CA LYS A 138 -3.11 -24.36 -19.16
C LYS A 138 -4.51 -24.16 -18.57
N GLN A 139 -4.81 -24.83 -17.46
CA GLN A 139 -6.09 -24.74 -16.75
C GLN A 139 -6.37 -23.31 -16.26
N LEU A 140 -5.38 -22.69 -15.62
CA LEU A 140 -5.49 -21.34 -15.08
C LEU A 140 -5.59 -20.29 -16.20
N ARG A 141 -4.84 -20.49 -17.30
CA ARG A 141 -4.94 -19.65 -18.50
C ARG A 141 -6.34 -19.70 -19.12
N ALA A 142 -6.88 -20.90 -19.30
CA ALA A 142 -8.21 -21.10 -19.88
C ALA A 142 -9.30 -20.50 -18.97
N LEU A 143 -9.17 -20.68 -17.66
CA LEU A 143 -10.13 -20.17 -16.68
C LEU A 143 -10.21 -18.64 -16.67
N LEU A 144 -9.07 -17.97 -16.75
CA LEU A 144 -8.98 -16.51 -16.67
C LEU A 144 -9.00 -15.82 -18.03
N GLY A 145 -8.90 -16.56 -19.13
CA GLY A 145 -8.75 -15.99 -20.47
C GLY A 145 -7.45 -15.20 -20.65
N SER A 146 -6.41 -15.49 -19.87
CA SER A 146 -5.20 -14.65 -19.77
C SER A 146 -4.23 -14.84 -20.95
N GLY A 147 -4.41 -15.87 -21.78
CA GLY A 147 -3.37 -16.32 -22.70
C GLY A 147 -2.07 -16.60 -21.93
N ASP A 148 -0.93 -16.20 -22.47
CA ASP A 148 0.38 -16.35 -21.82
C ASP A 148 0.72 -15.25 -20.82
N ALA A 149 -0.20 -14.33 -20.54
CA ALA A 149 0.02 -13.26 -19.58
C ALA A 149 0.17 -13.81 -18.15
N PRO A 150 0.95 -13.12 -17.28
CA PRO A 150 1.03 -13.46 -15.87
C PRO A 150 -0.34 -13.36 -15.18
N VAL A 151 -0.56 -14.18 -14.16
CA VAL A 151 -1.78 -14.14 -13.34
C VAL A 151 -1.42 -14.09 -11.87
N MET A 152 -2.31 -13.53 -11.07
CA MET A 152 -2.13 -13.37 -9.64
C MET A 152 -3.02 -14.35 -8.90
N LEU A 153 -2.44 -15.04 -7.92
CA LEU A 153 -3.14 -15.91 -6.98
C LEU A 153 -3.01 -15.28 -5.59
N MET A 154 -4.12 -15.05 -4.93
CA MET A 154 -4.16 -14.50 -3.57
C MET A 154 -4.84 -15.47 -2.63
N ARG A 155 -4.43 -15.52 -1.37
CA ARG A 155 -5.23 -16.20 -0.35
C ARG A 155 -6.57 -15.48 -0.21
N HIS A 156 -7.66 -16.25 -0.14
CA HIS A 156 -8.97 -15.68 0.18
C HIS A 156 -8.94 -15.07 1.59
N LEU A 157 -9.45 -13.84 1.71
CA LEU A 157 -9.60 -13.15 2.98
C LEU A 157 -11.05 -13.35 3.46
N PRO A 158 -11.29 -14.17 4.49
CA PRO A 158 -12.64 -14.36 5.01
C PRO A 158 -13.08 -13.08 5.74
N GLY A 159 -14.07 -12.39 5.17
CA GLY A 159 -14.52 -11.11 5.68
C GLY A 159 -15.58 -10.47 4.79
N HIS A 160 -15.86 -9.20 5.06
CA HIS A 160 -16.82 -8.41 4.29
C HIS A 160 -16.13 -7.21 3.66
N SER A 161 -16.54 -6.87 2.43
CA SER A 161 -16.18 -5.59 1.84
C SER A 161 -16.84 -4.46 2.62
N PHE A 162 -16.28 -3.24 2.58
CA PHE A 162 -16.89 -2.12 3.31
C PHE A 162 -18.27 -1.74 2.78
N ALA A 163 -18.59 -2.12 1.55
CA ALA A 163 -19.92 -2.01 0.97
C ALA A 163 -20.94 -3.00 1.57
N GLU A 164 -20.48 -4.03 2.27
CA GLU A 164 -21.29 -5.17 2.75
C GLU A 164 -21.15 -5.40 4.26
N LEU A 165 -20.55 -4.47 5.00
CA LEU A 165 -20.33 -4.64 6.44
C LEU A 165 -21.66 -4.76 7.17
N VAL A 166 -21.69 -5.68 8.15
CA VAL A 166 -22.86 -5.94 8.98
C VAL A 166 -22.71 -5.31 10.38
N ALA A 167 -23.78 -5.27 11.15
CA ALA A 167 -23.79 -4.63 12.48
C ALA A 167 -22.72 -5.19 13.46
N GLN A 168 -22.31 -6.45 13.30
CA GLN A 168 -21.22 -7.03 14.09
C GLN A 168 -19.86 -6.42 13.74
N ASP A 169 -19.60 -6.18 12.45
CA ASP A 169 -18.37 -5.53 12.00
C ASP A 169 -18.30 -4.10 12.51
N GLU A 170 -19.41 -3.39 12.47
CA GLU A 170 -19.53 -2.04 13.01
C GLU A 170 -19.19 -2.01 14.51
N LYS A 171 -19.74 -2.93 15.31
CA LYS A 171 -19.41 -3.04 16.74
C LYS A 171 -17.91 -3.29 16.93
N HIS A 172 -17.30 -4.13 16.10
CA HIS A 172 -15.87 -4.39 16.17
C HIS A 172 -15.03 -3.15 15.85
N ILE A 173 -15.37 -2.42 14.78
CA ILE A 173 -14.69 -1.18 14.40
C ILE A 173 -14.81 -0.13 15.51
N LYS A 174 -16.00 0.02 16.10
CA LYS A 174 -16.26 0.96 17.20
C LYS A 174 -15.52 0.57 18.49
N GLY A 175 -15.43 -0.72 18.79
CA GLY A 175 -14.84 -1.23 20.04
C GLY A 175 -13.33 -1.44 20.00
N SER A 176 -12.70 -1.41 18.82
CA SER A 176 -11.27 -1.75 18.64
C SER A 176 -10.45 -0.50 18.35
N GLN A 177 -10.31 0.35 19.36
CA GLN A 177 -9.51 1.59 19.26
C GLN A 177 -8.01 1.33 19.41
N GLY A 178 -7.21 2.27 18.91
CA GLY A 178 -5.75 2.28 19.07
C GLY A 178 -4.94 1.64 17.93
N PRO A 179 -3.63 1.42 18.13
CA PRO A 179 -2.66 1.17 17.04
C PRO A 179 -2.86 -0.13 16.24
N GLN A 180 -3.71 -1.02 16.73
CA GLN A 180 -4.02 -2.31 16.09
C GLN A 180 -5.46 -2.37 15.58
N GLY A 181 -6.22 -1.28 15.73
CA GLY A 181 -7.62 -1.18 15.39
C GLY A 181 -7.88 -0.96 13.89
N PRO A 182 -9.09 -1.28 13.40
CA PRO A 182 -9.50 -1.03 12.02
C PRO A 182 -9.41 0.44 11.59
N LEU A 183 -9.73 1.38 12.49
CA LEU A 183 -9.66 2.82 12.21
C LEU A 183 -8.21 3.27 11.96
N HIS A 184 -7.29 2.74 12.76
CA HIS A 184 -5.87 2.99 12.58
C HIS A 184 -5.36 2.37 11.28
N ASP A 185 -5.76 1.14 10.94
CA ASP A 185 -5.41 0.51 9.66
C ASP A 185 -5.94 1.30 8.45
N LEU A 186 -7.13 1.91 8.53
CA LEU A 186 -7.67 2.81 7.50
C LEU A 186 -6.82 4.06 7.32
N GLY A 187 -6.38 4.68 8.41
CA GLY A 187 -5.44 5.80 8.37
C GLY A 187 -4.14 5.42 7.66
N ARG A 188 -3.58 4.26 8.01
CA ARG A 188 -2.38 3.73 7.36
C ARG A 188 -2.61 3.50 5.88
N LEU A 189 -3.75 2.90 5.51
CA LEU A 189 -4.09 2.65 4.10
C LEU A 189 -4.26 3.95 3.31
N ALA A 190 -4.85 4.99 3.91
CA ALA A 190 -4.99 6.30 3.27
C ALA A 190 -3.62 6.93 2.95
N ALA A 191 -2.65 6.89 3.87
CA ALA A 191 -1.29 7.36 3.59
C ALA A 191 -0.63 6.58 2.44
N PHE A 192 -0.91 5.28 2.34
CA PHE A 192 -0.43 4.45 1.25
C PHE A 192 -1.11 4.76 -0.08
N ASP A 193 -2.42 5.00 -0.07
CA ASP A 193 -3.15 5.44 -1.26
C ASP A 193 -2.67 6.80 -1.76
N TYR A 194 -2.20 7.67 -0.87
CA TYR A 194 -1.55 8.92 -1.27
C TYR A 194 -0.23 8.66 -2.00
N LEU A 195 0.62 7.76 -1.48
CA LEU A 195 1.86 7.37 -2.15
C LEU A 195 1.61 6.79 -3.55
N LEU A 196 0.60 5.92 -3.66
CA LEU A 196 0.20 5.30 -4.92
C LEU A 196 -0.60 6.25 -5.81
N GLN A 197 -1.13 7.34 -5.25
CA GLN A 197 -2.21 8.15 -5.81
C GLN A 197 -3.48 7.37 -6.15
N ASN A 198 -3.78 6.32 -5.40
CA ASN A 198 -4.98 5.54 -5.60
C ASN A 198 -6.23 6.32 -5.13
N GLN A 199 -6.89 7.00 -6.07
CA GLN A 199 -8.07 7.82 -5.80
C GLN A 199 -9.37 7.00 -5.77
N ASP A 200 -9.30 5.72 -6.15
CA ASP A 200 -10.48 4.86 -6.25
C ASP A 200 -11.08 4.59 -4.86
N ARG A 201 -10.23 4.35 -3.85
CA ARG A 201 -10.66 4.09 -2.47
C ARG A 201 -10.90 5.37 -1.69
N PHE A 202 -9.91 6.26 -1.66
CA PHE A 202 -10.00 7.52 -0.93
C PHE A 202 -9.76 8.67 -1.91
N PRO A 203 -10.78 9.47 -2.23
CA PRO A 203 -10.63 10.59 -3.15
C PRO A 203 -9.66 11.62 -2.57
N LEU A 204 -8.88 12.26 -3.46
CA LEU A 204 -8.10 13.44 -3.09
C LEU A 204 -9.04 14.63 -2.81
N GLU A 205 -8.50 15.65 -2.16
CA GLU A 205 -9.26 16.85 -1.82
C GLU A 205 -9.94 17.47 -3.06
N GLY A 206 -11.27 17.58 -3.02
CA GLY A 206 -12.08 18.19 -4.08
C GLY A 206 -12.38 17.27 -5.27
N LEU A 207 -12.06 15.98 -5.19
CA LEU A 207 -12.52 14.96 -6.14
C LEU A 207 -13.69 14.17 -5.58
N GLU A 208 -14.58 13.76 -6.47
CA GLU A 208 -15.68 12.85 -6.16
C GLU A 208 -15.25 11.40 -6.42
N GLY A 209 -15.87 10.47 -5.70
CA GLY A 209 -15.62 9.04 -5.83
C GLY A 209 -15.21 8.43 -4.49
N ASN A 210 -15.76 7.27 -4.16
CA ASN A 210 -15.32 6.44 -3.05
C ASN A 210 -15.77 5.02 -3.39
N ASN A 211 -14.84 4.09 -3.45
CA ASN A 211 -15.11 2.69 -3.74
C ASN A 211 -14.88 1.82 -2.48
N PRO A 212 -15.85 1.76 -1.56
CA PRO A 212 -15.74 0.91 -0.37
C PRO A 212 -15.71 -0.58 -0.71
N GLY A 213 -16.07 -0.98 -1.95
CA GLY A 213 -15.86 -2.34 -2.42
C GLY A 213 -14.39 -2.77 -2.45
N ASN A 214 -13.46 -1.80 -2.50
CA ASN A 214 -12.02 -2.05 -2.52
C ASN A 214 -11.36 -2.00 -1.12
N LEU A 215 -12.18 -1.99 -0.07
CA LEU A 215 -11.78 -2.14 1.33
C LEU A 215 -12.42 -3.39 1.88
N MET A 216 -11.68 -4.20 2.63
CA MET A 216 -12.20 -5.41 3.25
C MET A 216 -11.78 -5.51 4.70
N LEU A 217 -12.74 -5.84 5.57
CA LEU A 217 -12.48 -6.18 6.96
C LEU A 217 -12.38 -7.70 7.07
N SER A 218 -11.22 -8.21 7.48
CA SER A 218 -10.97 -9.64 7.65
C SER A 218 -10.14 -9.84 8.92
N ALA A 219 -10.58 -10.75 9.79
CA ALA A 219 -9.92 -11.05 11.07
C ALA A 219 -9.59 -9.79 11.91
N GLY A 220 -10.48 -8.79 11.90
CA GLY A 220 -10.32 -7.52 12.61
C GLY A 220 -9.27 -6.56 12.03
N LYS A 221 -8.79 -6.81 10.82
CA LYS A 221 -7.83 -5.98 10.09
C LYS A 221 -8.45 -5.43 8.82
N VAL A 222 -8.05 -4.22 8.46
CA VAL A 222 -8.46 -3.60 7.20
C VAL A 222 -7.43 -3.90 6.12
N HIS A 223 -7.91 -4.51 5.05
CA HIS A 223 -7.15 -4.80 3.86
C HIS A 223 -7.61 -3.88 2.73
N GLY A 224 -6.66 -3.18 2.13
CA GLY A 224 -6.90 -2.60 0.82
C GLY A 224 -6.81 -3.70 -0.24
N ILE A 225 -7.83 -3.83 -1.08
CA ILE A 225 -7.81 -4.71 -2.25
C ILE A 225 -7.89 -3.90 -3.54
N ASP A 226 -7.68 -4.58 -4.67
CA ASP A 226 -7.78 -4.00 -6.02
C ASP A 226 -6.97 -2.70 -6.17
N HIS A 227 -5.73 -2.72 -5.67
CA HIS A 227 -4.86 -1.54 -5.72
C HIS A 227 -4.66 -1.05 -7.15
N THR A 228 -4.94 0.23 -7.37
CA THR A 228 -4.69 0.91 -8.64
C THR A 228 -3.54 1.90 -8.49
N LEU A 229 -2.66 1.90 -9.48
CA LEU A 229 -1.70 2.97 -9.72
C LEU A 229 -2.24 3.77 -10.90
N PRO A 230 -2.77 4.98 -10.71
CA PRO A 230 -3.19 5.79 -11.83
C PRO A 230 -1.98 6.13 -12.71
N ARG A 231 -2.25 6.26 -14.00
CA ARG A 231 -1.35 6.97 -14.91
C ARG A 231 -1.77 8.43 -14.80
N LEU A 232 -1.09 9.26 -14.01
CA LEU A 232 -1.35 10.70 -14.12
C LEU A 232 -0.88 11.18 -15.49
N VAL A 233 -1.84 11.64 -16.29
CA VAL A 233 -1.59 12.24 -17.60
C VAL A 233 -2.18 13.67 -17.68
N ALA A 234 -2.88 14.15 -16.64
CA ALA A 234 -3.54 15.46 -16.65
C ALA A 234 -2.99 16.47 -15.62
N ASP A 235 -2.84 17.72 -16.04
CA ASP A 235 -2.29 18.81 -15.23
C ASP A 235 -3.16 19.17 -14.00
N VAL A 236 -4.49 19.10 -14.13
CA VAL A 236 -5.44 19.47 -13.07
C VAL A 236 -5.39 18.48 -11.89
N GLU A 237 -5.37 17.18 -12.18
CA GLU A 237 -5.23 16.12 -11.17
C GLU A 237 -3.87 16.21 -10.48
N THR A 238 -2.83 16.55 -11.22
CA THR A 238 -1.48 16.78 -10.67
C THR A 238 -1.45 17.96 -9.70
N GLN A 239 -2.13 19.07 -10.02
CA GLN A 239 -2.23 20.23 -9.13
C GLN A 239 -3.01 19.91 -7.85
N ARG A 240 -4.15 19.22 -7.98
CA ARG A 240 -4.95 18.78 -6.82
C ARG A 240 -4.19 17.83 -5.94
N TYR A 241 -3.49 16.86 -6.53
CA TYR A 241 -2.61 15.95 -5.80
C TYR A 241 -1.53 16.71 -5.01
N ARG A 242 -0.86 17.70 -5.61
CA ARG A 242 0.12 18.54 -4.89
C ARG A 242 -0.49 19.29 -3.72
N LYS A 243 -1.70 19.83 -3.88
CA LYS A 243 -2.43 20.51 -2.80
C LYS A 243 -2.72 19.54 -1.66
N THR A 244 -3.33 18.40 -1.98
CA THR A 244 -3.66 17.35 -1.01
C THR A 244 -2.42 16.82 -0.30
N LEU A 245 -1.31 16.69 -1.02
CA LEU A 245 -0.02 16.32 -0.44
C LEU A 245 0.50 17.41 0.51
N ALA A 246 0.39 18.70 0.17
CA ALA A 246 0.74 19.78 1.09
C ALA A 246 -0.07 19.73 2.39
N THR A 247 -1.37 19.41 2.31
CA THR A 247 -2.23 19.19 3.48
C THR A 247 -1.77 17.98 4.30
N ALA A 248 -1.44 16.86 3.64
CA ALA A 248 -0.86 15.69 4.31
C ALA A 248 0.46 16.02 5.02
N LEU A 249 1.33 16.84 4.42
CA LEU A 249 2.58 17.28 5.05
C LEU A 249 2.33 18.12 6.31
N LYS A 250 1.28 18.95 6.32
CA LYS A 250 0.88 19.68 7.54
C LYS A 250 0.46 18.72 8.65
N LEU A 251 -0.29 17.66 8.31
CA LEU A 251 -0.68 16.64 9.29
C LEU A 251 0.49 15.86 9.89
N LEU A 252 1.54 15.64 9.10
CA LEU A 252 2.76 14.99 9.61
C LEU A 252 3.53 15.86 10.60
N ARG A 253 3.41 17.18 10.48
CA ARG A 253 4.05 18.14 11.40
C ARG A 253 3.18 18.40 12.63
N ASP A 254 1.88 18.44 12.42
CA ASP A 254 0.88 18.69 13.45
C ASP A 254 -0.31 17.73 13.25
N PRO A 255 -0.33 16.58 13.95
CA PRO A 255 -1.47 15.67 13.92
C PRO A 255 -2.78 16.31 14.40
N ALA A 256 -2.70 17.42 15.15
CA ALA A 256 -3.86 18.18 15.59
C ALA A 256 -4.31 19.24 14.57
N HIS A 257 -3.69 19.33 13.40
CA HIS A 257 -4.00 20.35 12.40
C HIS A 257 -5.47 20.34 11.96
N ALA A 258 -6.06 21.52 11.78
CA ALA A 258 -7.49 21.69 11.47
C ALA A 258 -7.88 21.13 10.09
N GLU A 259 -6.96 21.17 9.12
CA GLU A 259 -7.18 20.63 7.76
C GLU A 259 -7.11 19.09 7.69
N ALA A 260 -6.99 18.37 8.82
CA ALA A 260 -6.99 16.90 8.88
C ALA A 260 -8.21 16.29 8.19
N GLU A 261 -9.36 16.86 8.47
CA GLU A 261 -10.64 16.42 7.92
C GLU A 261 -10.70 16.60 6.40
N ALA A 262 -10.14 17.69 5.87
CA ALA A 262 -10.11 17.95 4.44
C ALA A 262 -9.20 16.95 3.70
N CYS A 263 -8.06 16.60 4.29
CA CYS A 263 -7.16 15.59 3.76
C CYS A 263 -7.82 14.20 3.76
N LEU A 264 -8.44 13.83 4.88
CA LEU A 264 -9.01 12.50 5.08
C LEU A 264 -10.51 12.46 4.74
N ARG A 265 -10.98 13.41 3.91
CA ARG A 265 -12.40 13.60 3.61
C ARG A 265 -13.07 12.35 3.04
N GLY A 266 -12.34 11.57 2.24
CA GLY A 266 -12.83 10.28 1.76
C GLY A 266 -13.30 9.32 2.86
N LEU A 267 -12.60 9.31 4.00
CA LEU A 267 -12.99 8.57 5.19
C LEU A 267 -14.11 9.30 5.93
N VAL A 268 -14.00 10.62 6.09
CA VAL A 268 -15.00 11.47 6.78
C VAL A 268 -16.37 11.36 6.15
N ASP A 269 -16.48 11.29 4.82
CA ASP A 269 -17.77 11.21 4.14
C ASP A 269 -18.38 9.80 4.22
N PHE A 270 -17.54 8.78 4.45
CA PHE A 270 -17.94 7.39 4.49
C PHE A 270 -18.57 7.00 5.84
N PHE A 271 -17.89 7.31 6.94
CA PHE A 271 -18.24 6.84 8.27
C PHE A 271 -19.59 7.35 8.82
N PRO A 272 -19.97 8.64 8.68
CA PRO A 272 -21.24 9.15 9.17
C PRO A 272 -22.43 8.58 8.39
N LYS A 273 -22.30 8.46 7.05
CA LYS A 273 -23.39 7.99 6.18
C LYS A 273 -23.74 6.53 6.41
N HIS A 274 -22.74 5.70 6.70
CA HIS A 274 -22.94 4.27 6.85
C HIS A 274 -23.08 3.82 8.31
N TRP A 275 -22.32 4.40 9.25
CA TRP A 275 -22.19 3.86 10.62
C TRP A 275 -22.47 4.87 11.74
N GLY A 276 -22.91 6.09 11.40
CA GLY A 276 -23.17 7.16 12.37
C GLY A 276 -21.95 7.53 13.21
N LEU A 277 -20.75 7.26 12.71
CA LEU A 277 -19.49 7.63 13.36
C LEU A 277 -19.12 9.06 12.96
N SER A 278 -19.09 9.98 13.93
CA SER A 278 -18.64 11.35 13.68
C SER A 278 -17.13 11.38 13.48
N TRP A 279 -16.65 12.38 12.73
CA TRP A 279 -15.21 12.57 12.52
C TRP A 279 -14.46 12.72 13.84
N GLU A 280 -15.00 13.48 14.78
CA GLU A 280 -14.43 13.71 16.11
C GLU A 280 -14.18 12.40 16.86
N ALA A 281 -15.10 11.43 16.72
CA ALA A 281 -15.01 10.13 17.39
C ALA A 281 -13.91 9.22 16.80
N ILE A 282 -13.58 9.37 15.51
CA ILE A 282 -12.64 8.49 14.80
C ILE A 282 -11.28 9.15 14.51
N ARG A 283 -11.20 10.48 14.59
CA ARG A 283 -10.06 11.28 14.16
C ARG A 283 -8.75 10.81 14.77
N GLY A 284 -8.73 10.54 16.08
CA GLY A 284 -7.52 10.17 16.81
C GLY A 284 -6.83 8.95 16.21
N ASP A 285 -7.57 7.86 16.03
CA ASP A 285 -7.03 6.60 15.51
C ASP A 285 -6.65 6.70 14.03
N VAL A 286 -7.51 7.32 13.22
CA VAL A 286 -7.27 7.47 11.77
C VAL A 286 -6.03 8.33 11.53
N VAL A 287 -5.91 9.48 12.19
CA VAL A 287 -4.75 10.37 12.02
C VAL A 287 -3.48 9.70 12.54
N ALA A 288 -3.54 9.03 13.69
CA ALA A 288 -2.39 8.29 14.23
C ALA A 288 -1.88 7.23 13.23
N GLY A 289 -2.78 6.46 12.63
CA GLY A 289 -2.43 5.47 11.59
C GLY A 289 -1.83 6.11 10.34
N PHE A 290 -2.43 7.21 9.88
CA PHE A 290 -1.91 7.96 8.74
C PHE A 290 -0.48 8.44 8.97
N VAL A 291 -0.24 9.12 10.09
CA VAL A 291 1.08 9.67 10.46
C VAL A 291 2.12 8.56 10.61
N GLN A 292 1.76 7.46 11.29
CA GLN A 292 2.64 6.30 11.44
C GLN A 292 3.08 5.75 10.07
N GLN A 293 2.13 5.55 9.17
CA GLN A 293 2.43 4.96 7.87
C GLN A 293 3.20 5.91 6.96
N ALA A 294 2.87 7.21 6.99
CA ALA A 294 3.58 8.23 6.23
C ALA A 294 5.05 8.37 6.69
N HIS A 295 5.34 8.29 7.98
CA HIS A 295 6.73 8.21 8.46
C HIS A 295 7.45 6.96 7.97
N ARG A 296 6.76 5.81 7.96
CA ARG A 296 7.33 4.57 7.43
C ARG A 296 7.63 4.67 5.93
N ILE A 297 6.76 5.33 5.17
CA ILE A 297 6.97 5.65 3.76
C ILE A 297 8.19 6.58 3.60
N GLY A 298 8.28 7.65 4.38
CA GLY A 298 9.40 8.61 4.31
C GLY A 298 10.77 8.03 4.65
N ARG A 299 10.81 6.95 5.45
CA ARG A 299 12.04 6.21 5.78
C ARG A 299 12.48 5.22 4.70
N MET A 300 11.65 4.96 3.69
CA MET A 300 12.03 4.06 2.60
C MET A 300 13.13 4.70 1.75
N SER A 301 14.21 3.96 1.56
CA SER A 301 15.31 4.34 0.68
C SER A 301 14.96 4.10 -0.79
N ASP A 302 15.55 4.90 -1.68
CA ASP A 302 15.42 4.70 -3.12
C ASP A 302 15.92 3.29 -3.53
N ALA A 303 16.91 2.75 -2.82
CA ALA A 303 17.44 1.41 -3.06
C ALA A 303 16.43 0.30 -2.70
N GLU A 304 15.64 0.47 -1.64
CA GLU A 304 14.55 -0.45 -1.30
C GLU A 304 13.46 -0.42 -2.36
N LEU A 305 13.02 0.78 -2.76
CA LEU A 305 12.02 0.93 -3.81
C LEU A 305 12.49 0.28 -5.13
N ARG A 306 13.73 0.57 -5.55
CA ARG A 306 14.34 -0.04 -6.74
C ARG A 306 14.40 -1.56 -6.68
N ARG A 307 14.64 -2.15 -5.50
CA ARG A 307 14.61 -3.61 -5.30
C ARG A 307 13.20 -4.18 -5.52
N LEU A 308 12.16 -3.50 -5.06
CA LEU A 308 10.77 -3.92 -5.31
C LEU A 308 10.44 -3.92 -6.81
N PHE A 309 10.90 -2.90 -7.54
CA PHE A 309 10.78 -2.83 -8.99
C PHE A 309 11.57 -3.91 -9.75
N GLN A 310 12.56 -4.56 -9.14
CA GLN A 310 13.26 -5.69 -9.76
C GLN A 310 12.41 -6.97 -9.82
N VAL A 311 11.34 -7.06 -9.02
CA VAL A 311 10.42 -8.20 -9.05
C VAL A 311 9.57 -8.21 -10.33
N THR A 312 9.32 -7.04 -10.93
CA THR A 312 8.49 -6.86 -12.14
C THR A 312 9.28 -6.83 -13.46
N LYS A 313 10.47 -7.46 -13.51
CA LYS A 313 11.54 -7.32 -14.53
C LYS A 313 11.17 -7.44 -16.02
N LYS A 314 9.95 -7.83 -16.42
CA LYS A 314 9.61 -8.12 -17.83
C LYS A 314 9.12 -6.93 -18.67
N HIS A 315 8.76 -5.79 -18.08
CA HIS A 315 8.21 -4.64 -18.84
C HIS A 315 9.02 -3.35 -18.65
N LYS A 316 10.02 -3.12 -19.51
CA LYS A 316 11.05 -2.07 -19.34
C LYS A 316 10.57 -0.59 -19.38
N PRO A 317 9.67 -0.15 -20.29
CA PRO A 317 9.34 1.27 -20.41
C PRO A 317 8.43 1.78 -19.28
N LEU A 318 7.30 1.09 -19.04
CA LEU A 318 6.34 1.41 -17.97
C LEU A 318 6.98 1.42 -16.58
N LYS A 319 7.97 0.56 -16.38
CA LYS A 319 8.72 0.46 -15.12
C LYS A 319 9.44 1.75 -14.76
N ARG A 320 10.05 2.45 -15.73
CA ARG A 320 10.88 3.63 -15.43
C ARG A 320 10.03 4.83 -15.02
N ASP A 321 8.94 5.10 -15.74
CA ASP A 321 8.06 6.23 -15.41
C ASP A 321 7.39 6.05 -14.05
N LEU A 322 6.98 4.82 -13.73
CA LEU A 322 6.40 4.47 -12.44
C LEU A 322 7.44 4.53 -11.30
N GLU A 323 8.67 4.09 -11.56
CA GLU A 323 9.78 4.19 -10.61
C GLU A 323 10.13 5.66 -10.31
N ASP A 324 10.26 6.49 -11.33
CA ASP A 324 10.55 7.91 -11.18
C ASP A 324 9.40 8.64 -10.45
N LEU A 325 8.15 8.28 -10.72
CA LEU A 325 6.97 8.81 -10.01
C LEU A 325 6.99 8.46 -8.51
N LEU A 326 7.16 7.17 -8.18
CA LEU A 326 7.18 6.73 -6.78
C LEU A 326 8.39 7.28 -6.03
N ILE A 327 9.57 7.36 -6.66
CA ILE A 327 10.74 8.03 -6.07
C ILE A 327 10.43 9.49 -5.76
N GLY A 328 9.77 10.20 -6.69
CA GLY A 328 9.34 11.58 -6.50
C GLY A 328 8.41 11.74 -5.30
N HIS A 329 7.43 10.84 -5.13
CA HIS A 329 6.53 10.87 -3.96
C HIS A 329 7.26 10.54 -2.67
N LEU A 330 8.12 9.52 -2.67
CA LEU A 330 8.93 9.16 -1.49
C LEU A 330 9.77 10.34 -0.99
N GLY A 331 10.36 11.11 -1.91
CA GLY A 331 11.10 12.33 -1.55
C GLY A 331 10.27 13.30 -0.72
N ILE A 332 9.00 13.49 -1.09
CA ILE A 332 8.10 14.42 -0.39
C ILE A 332 7.77 13.91 1.02
N PHE A 333 7.49 12.62 1.18
CA PHE A 333 7.27 12.02 2.51
C PHE A 333 8.53 12.04 3.39
N ARG A 334 9.72 11.88 2.78
CA ARG A 334 11.01 11.95 3.46
C ARG A 334 11.28 13.34 4.00
N ASP A 335 11.10 14.37 3.17
CA ASP A 335 11.30 15.77 3.57
C ASP A 335 10.33 16.17 4.70
N ALA A 336 9.10 15.68 4.67
CA ALA A 336 8.13 15.85 5.76
C ALA A 336 8.61 15.22 7.06
N SER A 337 9.08 13.98 6.97
CA SER A 337 9.46 13.17 8.13
C SER A 337 10.70 13.74 8.83
N VAL A 338 11.63 14.31 8.07
CA VAL A 338 12.80 15.01 8.62
C VAL A 338 12.37 16.32 9.30
N ALA A 339 11.47 17.08 8.70
CA ALA A 339 10.97 18.33 9.28
C ALA A 339 10.15 18.13 10.56
N GLY A 340 9.44 16.99 10.70
CA GLY A 340 8.67 16.65 11.90
C GLY A 340 9.49 15.96 13.00
N GLY A 341 10.66 15.40 12.70
CA GLY A 341 11.52 14.69 13.65
C GLY A 341 12.43 15.58 14.50
N ALA A 342 12.26 16.90 14.45
CA ALA A 342 13.00 17.87 15.27
C ALA A 342 12.24 18.30 16.55
N LEU A 343 11.24 17.52 16.98
CA LEU A 343 10.47 17.72 18.21
C LEU A 343 10.78 16.63 19.23
#